data_AF-A0A2N2S4I7-F1
#
_entry.id   AF-A0A2N2S4I7-F1
#
_cell.length_a   1.000
_cell.length_b   1.000
_cell.length_c   1.000
_cell.angle_alpha   90.00
_cell.angle_beta   90.00
_cell.angle_gamma   90.00
#
_symmetry.space_group_name_H-M   'P 1'
#
loop_
_entity.id
_entity.type
_entity.pdbx_description
1 polymer ?
#
loop_
_entity_poly.entity_id
_entity_poly.type
_entity_poly.pdbx_seq_one_letter_code
_entity_poly.pdbx_strand_id
1 'polypeptide(L)'
;MAIPDFQTLMLPTLKALGDGNEHPFKDVVEVLATEFKLTQEELSEMLPSRRARTFYNRVAWAKFYLKKAGLVAQTKRSYLSITKLGLETIKSELNSISVKFLEQFPDYIKFKESDSAETLEQAQPSDGVVKNTPEEVLEENYTKLNSALAIDLLDIVKSSSPTFFERLVVNLLVSMGYGGTLANAARVTKRSGDEGIDGVIDEDRLGLDSIYIQAKRWEGVVGRPEIQKFVGALSGQRATKGVFITTSDFTKEALEFVKNNNHYKVV
;
A
#
# COMPACT_ATOMS: atom_id res chain seq x y z
N MET A 1 -16.52 -12.52 2.28
CA MET A 1 -15.74 -13.65 2.85
C MET A 1 -14.28 -13.34 2.61
N ALA A 2 -13.33 -13.82 3.41
CA ALA A 2 -11.93 -13.52 3.10
C ALA A 2 -11.55 -14.09 1.72
N ILE A 3 -10.83 -13.32 0.89
CA ILE A 3 -10.27 -13.81 -0.37
C ILE A 3 -9.41 -15.03 -0.04
N PRO A 4 -9.63 -16.20 -0.70
CA PRO A 4 -8.89 -17.42 -0.41
C PRO A 4 -7.38 -17.25 -0.68
N ASP A 5 -6.56 -17.98 0.08
CA ASP A 5 -5.11 -18.04 -0.16
C ASP A 5 -4.76 -18.88 -1.39
N PHE A 6 -3.52 -18.76 -1.88
CA PHE A 6 -3.12 -19.43 -3.11
C PHE A 6 -3.08 -20.97 -2.98
N GLN A 7 -2.86 -21.54 -1.79
CA GLN A 7 -2.89 -23.00 -1.59
C GLN A 7 -4.34 -23.51 -1.65
N THR A 8 -5.27 -22.81 -1.00
CA THR A 8 -6.72 -23.08 -1.08
C THR A 8 -7.21 -23.06 -2.53
N LEU A 9 -6.62 -22.20 -3.37
CA LEU A 9 -6.95 -22.10 -4.80
C LEU A 9 -6.31 -23.17 -5.69
N MET A 10 -5.30 -23.93 -5.25
CA MET A 10 -4.61 -24.91 -6.09
C MET A 10 -5.53 -26.03 -6.59
N LEU A 11 -6.28 -26.67 -5.69
CA LEU A 11 -7.18 -27.75 -6.08
C LEU A 11 -8.32 -27.27 -6.98
N PRO A 12 -9.05 -26.18 -6.67
CA PRO A 12 -10.04 -25.59 -7.58
C PRO A 12 -9.46 -25.21 -8.95
N THR A 13 -8.25 -24.63 -8.99
CA THR A 13 -7.56 -24.30 -10.26
C THR A 13 -7.33 -25.56 -11.09
N LEU A 14 -6.89 -26.65 -10.45
CA LEU A 14 -6.67 -27.92 -11.15
C LEU A 14 -8.00 -28.53 -11.62
N LYS A 15 -9.04 -28.52 -10.78
CA LYS A 15 -10.39 -29.02 -11.11
C LYS A 15 -11.05 -28.25 -12.25
N ALA A 16 -10.87 -26.92 -12.32
CA ALA A 16 -11.39 -26.10 -13.41
C ALA A 16 -10.82 -26.49 -14.79
N LEU A 17 -9.66 -27.15 -14.83
CA LEU A 17 -9.04 -27.68 -16.05
C LEU A 17 -9.32 -29.17 -16.27
N GLY A 18 -10.16 -29.79 -15.42
CA GLY A 18 -10.39 -31.24 -15.39
C GLY A 18 -11.12 -31.80 -16.62
N ASP A 19 -11.64 -30.95 -17.50
CA ASP A 19 -12.26 -31.35 -18.77
C ASP A 19 -11.23 -31.77 -19.85
N GLY A 20 -9.93 -31.53 -19.61
CA GLY A 20 -8.86 -31.88 -20.53
C GLY A 20 -8.63 -30.88 -21.66
N ASN A 21 -9.42 -29.80 -21.74
CA ASN A 21 -9.31 -28.79 -22.78
C ASN A 21 -8.30 -27.69 -22.42
N GLU A 22 -7.96 -26.85 -23.41
CA GLU A 22 -7.21 -25.63 -23.17
C GLU A 22 -8.14 -24.50 -22.74
N HIS A 23 -7.82 -23.84 -21.63
CA HIS A 23 -8.57 -22.69 -21.12
C HIS A 23 -7.70 -21.43 -21.05
N PRO A 24 -8.23 -20.26 -21.45
CA PRO A 24 -7.61 -19.00 -21.10
C PRO A 24 -7.49 -18.86 -19.59
N PHE A 25 -6.35 -18.34 -19.11
CA PHE A 25 -6.12 -18.13 -17.68
C PHE A 25 -7.18 -17.20 -17.06
N LYS A 26 -7.68 -16.23 -17.83
CA LYS A 26 -8.74 -15.32 -17.39
C LYS A 26 -10.03 -16.08 -17.07
N ASP A 27 -10.40 -17.04 -17.91
CA ASP A 27 -11.63 -17.82 -17.76
C ASP A 27 -11.52 -18.71 -16.52
N VAL A 28 -10.34 -19.29 -16.25
CA VAL A 28 -10.06 -20.03 -15.01
C VAL A 28 -10.28 -19.12 -13.78
N VAL A 29 -9.76 -17.90 -13.81
CA VAL A 29 -9.97 -16.93 -12.71
C VAL A 29 -11.45 -16.60 -12.53
N GLU A 30 -12.22 -16.44 -13.61
CA GLU A 30 -13.66 -16.14 -13.57
C GLU A 30 -14.49 -17.33 -13.03
N VAL A 31 -14.13 -18.57 -13.40
CA VAL A 31 -14.74 -19.79 -12.85
C VAL A 31 -14.49 -19.86 -11.35
N LEU A 32 -13.25 -19.67 -10.91
CA LEU A 32 -12.91 -19.71 -9.48
C LEU A 32 -13.58 -18.56 -8.70
N ALA A 33 -13.66 -17.35 -9.27
CA ALA A 33 -14.39 -16.25 -8.64
C ALA A 33 -15.86 -16.59 -8.38
N THR A 34 -16.48 -17.30 -9.33
CA THR A 34 -17.88 -17.76 -9.24
C THR A 34 -18.03 -18.86 -8.21
N GLU A 35 -17.12 -19.85 -8.19
CA GLU A 35 -17.12 -20.95 -7.22
C GLU A 35 -16.99 -20.46 -5.78
N PHE A 36 -16.11 -19.49 -5.55
CA PHE A 36 -15.88 -18.89 -4.23
C PHE A 36 -16.87 -17.76 -3.89
N LYS A 37 -17.82 -17.45 -4.77
CA LYS A 37 -18.86 -16.42 -4.58
C LYS A 37 -18.28 -15.05 -4.20
N LEU A 38 -17.21 -14.64 -4.87
CA LEU A 38 -16.55 -13.37 -4.58
C LEU A 38 -17.38 -12.18 -5.04
N THR A 39 -17.40 -11.14 -4.23
CA THR A 39 -18.04 -9.85 -4.52
C THR A 39 -17.20 -9.01 -5.49
N GLN A 40 -17.81 -7.99 -6.09
CA GLN A 40 -17.07 -7.06 -6.96
C GLN A 40 -16.01 -6.25 -6.21
N GLU A 41 -16.25 -5.97 -4.92
CA GLU A 41 -15.28 -5.31 -4.05
C GLU A 41 -14.05 -6.20 -3.83
N GLU A 42 -14.25 -7.48 -3.49
CA GLU A 42 -13.17 -8.47 -3.31
C GLU A 42 -12.40 -8.73 -4.61
N LEU A 43 -13.08 -8.75 -5.77
CA LEU A 43 -12.42 -8.90 -7.08
C LEU A 43 -11.66 -7.65 -7.52
N SER A 44 -12.04 -6.48 -7.01
CA SER A 44 -11.38 -5.20 -7.27
C SER A 44 -10.30 -4.86 -6.25
N GLU A 45 -10.17 -5.66 -5.19
CA GLU A 45 -9.13 -5.49 -4.18
C GLU A 45 -7.75 -5.59 -4.83
N MET A 46 -6.92 -4.59 -4.55
CA MET A 46 -5.56 -4.49 -5.06
C MET A 46 -4.57 -4.84 -3.96
N LEU A 47 -3.44 -5.40 -4.34
CA LEU A 47 -2.27 -5.45 -3.47
C LEU A 47 -1.92 -4.02 -2.98
N PRO A 48 -1.32 -3.86 -1.79
CA PRO A 48 -0.84 -2.56 -1.31
C PRO A 48 -0.04 -1.76 -2.34
N SER A 49 0.79 -2.42 -3.17
CA SER A 49 1.55 -1.79 -4.26
C SER A 49 0.71 -1.28 -5.44
N ARG A 50 -0.58 -1.64 -5.52
CA ARG A 50 -1.51 -1.37 -6.62
C ARG A 50 -1.06 -1.90 -7.99
N ARG A 51 -0.13 -2.86 -8.02
CA ARG A 51 0.38 -3.45 -9.27
C ARG A 51 -0.52 -4.57 -9.82
N ALA A 52 -1.21 -5.28 -8.94
CA ALA A 52 -2.09 -6.38 -9.30
C ALA A 52 -3.30 -6.48 -8.36
N ARG A 53 -4.36 -7.15 -8.83
CA ARG A 53 -5.52 -7.51 -8.03
C ARG A 53 -5.18 -8.72 -7.15
N THR A 54 -5.55 -8.68 -5.87
CA THR A 54 -5.19 -9.70 -4.87
C THR A 54 -5.61 -11.10 -5.32
N PHE A 55 -6.89 -11.28 -5.69
CA PHE A 55 -7.40 -12.59 -6.10
C PHE A 55 -6.72 -13.13 -7.37
N TYR A 56 -6.59 -12.30 -8.40
CA TYR A 56 -5.90 -12.69 -9.64
C TYR A 56 -4.45 -13.11 -9.35
N ASN A 57 -3.75 -12.38 -8.47
CA ASN A 57 -2.38 -12.70 -8.07
C ASN A 57 -2.31 -14.08 -7.41
N ARG A 58 -3.20 -14.35 -6.46
CA ARG A 58 -3.23 -15.64 -5.74
C ARG A 58 -3.56 -16.82 -6.66
N VAL A 59 -4.46 -16.66 -7.63
CA VAL A 59 -4.70 -17.69 -8.67
C VAL A 59 -3.46 -17.86 -9.56
N ALA A 60 -2.73 -16.78 -9.86
CA ALA A 60 -1.49 -16.87 -10.65
C ALA A 60 -0.39 -17.65 -9.92
N TRP A 61 -0.30 -17.49 -8.59
CA TRP A 61 0.58 -18.29 -7.73
C TRP A 61 0.13 -19.75 -7.64
N ALA A 62 -1.16 -20.02 -7.48
CA ALA A 62 -1.70 -21.39 -7.52
C ALA A 62 -1.29 -22.10 -8.82
N LYS A 63 -1.52 -21.44 -9.97
CA LYS A 63 -1.05 -21.89 -11.29
C LYS A 63 0.46 -22.11 -11.33
N PHE A 64 1.25 -21.18 -10.80
CA PHE A 64 2.72 -21.29 -10.82
C PHE A 64 3.20 -22.56 -10.13
N TYR A 65 2.71 -22.83 -8.92
CA TYR A 65 3.08 -24.03 -8.16
C TYR A 65 2.60 -25.32 -8.83
N LEU A 66 1.36 -25.36 -9.33
CA LEU A 66 0.85 -26.53 -10.08
C LEU A 66 1.67 -26.80 -11.35
N LYS A 67 2.12 -25.76 -12.05
CA LYS A 67 3.00 -25.88 -13.20
C LYS A 67 4.37 -26.42 -12.82
N LYS A 68 4.95 -25.96 -11.70
CA LYS A 68 6.22 -26.48 -11.18
C LYS A 68 6.15 -27.94 -10.75
N ALA A 69 4.97 -28.40 -10.32
CA ALA A 69 4.72 -29.81 -10.03
C ALA A 69 4.35 -30.67 -11.25
N GLY A 70 4.30 -30.09 -12.46
CA GLY A 70 3.95 -30.82 -13.68
C GLY A 70 2.47 -31.19 -13.80
N LEU A 71 1.59 -30.65 -12.96
CA LEU A 71 0.15 -30.95 -12.94
C LEU A 71 -0.63 -30.15 -13.99
N VAL A 72 -0.12 -28.98 -14.36
CA VAL A 72 -0.69 -28.10 -15.39
C VAL A 72 0.40 -27.70 -16.38
N ALA A 73 0.06 -27.71 -17.66
CA ALA A 73 0.90 -27.23 -18.73
C ALA A 73 0.40 -25.87 -19.24
N GLN A 74 1.34 -25.06 -19.72
CA GLN A 74 1.03 -23.83 -20.44
C GLN A 74 1.28 -24.08 -21.92
N THR A 75 0.22 -24.20 -22.71
CA THR A 75 0.32 -24.58 -24.12
C THR A 75 0.65 -23.40 -25.02
N LYS A 76 0.10 -22.21 -24.69
CA LYS A 76 0.38 -20.93 -25.33
C LYS A 76 0.29 -19.78 -24.33
N ARG A 77 0.63 -18.56 -24.75
CA ARG A 77 0.61 -17.38 -23.85
C ARG A 77 -0.78 -17.23 -23.22
N SER A 78 -0.84 -17.28 -21.89
CA SER A 78 -2.07 -17.15 -21.10
C SER A 78 -3.11 -18.26 -21.27
N TYR A 79 -2.73 -19.44 -21.77
CA TYR A 79 -3.60 -20.62 -21.81
C TYR A 79 -3.03 -21.76 -20.98
N LEU A 80 -3.92 -22.53 -20.36
CA LEU A 80 -3.60 -23.65 -19.49
C LEU A 80 -4.32 -24.91 -19.94
N SER A 81 -3.66 -26.05 -19.76
CA SER A 81 -4.28 -27.36 -19.91
C SER A 81 -3.82 -28.26 -18.76
N ILE A 82 -4.69 -29.14 -18.29
CA ILE A 82 -4.30 -30.16 -17.32
C ILE A 82 -3.38 -31.20 -17.98
N THR A 83 -2.39 -31.72 -17.24
CA THR A 83 -1.54 -32.83 -17.72
C THR A 83 -2.16 -34.17 -17.37
N LYS A 84 -1.60 -35.27 -17.91
CA LYS A 84 -1.99 -36.63 -17.51
C LYS A 84 -1.85 -36.85 -15.99
N LEU A 85 -0.73 -36.36 -15.43
CA LEU A 85 -0.46 -36.39 -13.99
C LEU A 85 -1.49 -35.56 -13.20
N GLY A 86 -1.87 -34.38 -13.71
CA GLY A 86 -2.93 -33.57 -13.12
C GLY A 86 -4.29 -34.28 -13.09
N LEU A 87 -4.66 -34.94 -14.19
CA LEU A 87 -5.91 -35.72 -14.27
C LEU A 87 -5.92 -36.90 -13.28
N GLU A 88 -4.79 -37.61 -13.15
CA GLU A 88 -4.65 -38.67 -12.15
C GLU A 88 -4.78 -38.13 -10.73
N THR A 89 -4.22 -36.94 -10.46
CA THR A 89 -4.27 -36.29 -9.14
C THR A 89 -5.70 -35.92 -8.73
N ILE A 90 -6.55 -35.46 -9.65
CA ILE A 90 -7.96 -35.13 -9.33
C ILE A 90 -8.78 -36.39 -9.02
N LYS A 91 -8.45 -37.55 -9.62
CA LYS A 91 -9.20 -38.80 -9.40
C LYS A 91 -9.13 -39.32 -7.96
N SER A 92 -8.14 -38.90 -7.19
CA SER A 92 -7.92 -39.35 -5.81
C SER A 92 -8.84 -38.71 -4.76
N GLU A 93 -9.93 -38.03 -5.15
CA GLU A 93 -10.89 -37.36 -4.24
C GLU A 93 -10.23 -36.50 -3.16
N LEU A 94 -9.26 -35.67 -3.54
CA LEU A 94 -8.55 -34.80 -2.62
C LEU A 94 -9.45 -33.66 -2.10
N ASN A 95 -9.27 -33.32 -0.82
CA ASN A 95 -9.91 -32.16 -0.20
C ASN A 95 -9.12 -30.86 -0.41
N SER A 96 -7.78 -30.94 -0.57
CA SER A 96 -6.93 -29.78 -0.83
C SER A 96 -5.61 -30.20 -1.49
N ILE A 97 -4.94 -29.25 -2.15
CA ILE A 97 -3.56 -29.38 -2.64
C ILE A 97 -2.76 -28.28 -1.93
N SER A 98 -1.75 -28.69 -1.17
CA SER A 98 -0.83 -27.79 -0.47
C SER A 98 0.57 -27.85 -1.09
N VAL A 99 1.42 -26.88 -0.77
CA VAL A 99 2.85 -26.91 -1.12
C VAL A 99 3.49 -28.22 -0.68
N LYS A 100 3.16 -28.70 0.52
CA LYS A 100 3.62 -29.99 1.06
C LYS A 100 3.14 -31.18 0.22
N PHE A 101 1.91 -31.14 -0.32
CA PHE A 101 1.42 -32.18 -1.22
C PHE A 101 2.22 -32.21 -2.53
N LEU A 102 2.71 -31.06 -3.01
CA LEU A 102 3.50 -31.01 -4.25
C LEU A 102 4.87 -31.67 -4.11
N GLU A 103 5.40 -31.83 -2.89
CA GLU A 103 6.69 -32.47 -2.61
C GLU A 103 6.76 -33.95 -3.00
N GLN A 104 5.65 -34.58 -3.38
CA GLN A 104 5.65 -35.93 -3.94
C GLN A 104 6.03 -35.97 -5.44
N PHE A 105 5.97 -34.84 -6.14
CA PHE A 105 6.20 -34.81 -7.59
C PHE A 105 7.67 -34.52 -7.91
N PRO A 106 8.33 -35.35 -8.73
CA PRO A 106 9.75 -35.18 -9.05
C PRO A 106 10.10 -33.81 -9.65
N ASP A 107 9.23 -33.25 -10.49
CA ASP A 107 9.44 -31.93 -11.10
C ASP A 107 9.38 -30.81 -10.06
N TYR A 108 8.56 -30.98 -9.01
CA TYR A 108 8.49 -30.02 -7.92
C TYR A 108 9.73 -30.09 -7.03
N ILE A 109 10.21 -31.30 -6.71
CA ILE A 109 11.44 -31.48 -5.93
C ILE A 109 12.63 -30.83 -6.65
N LYS A 110 12.78 -31.08 -7.96
CA LYS A 110 13.83 -30.43 -8.79
C LYS A 110 13.74 -28.91 -8.77
N PHE A 111 12.52 -28.36 -8.76
CA PHE A 111 12.33 -26.92 -8.62
C PHE A 111 12.76 -26.44 -7.23
N LYS A 112 12.39 -27.17 -6.17
CA LYS A 112 12.73 -26.83 -4.77
C LYS A 112 14.24 -26.81 -4.51
N GLU A 113 14.98 -27.71 -5.17
CA GLU A 113 16.45 -27.79 -5.09
C GLU A 113 17.18 -26.73 -5.94
N SER A 114 16.46 -25.83 -6.63
CA SER A 114 17.06 -24.77 -7.43
C SER A 114 17.26 -23.46 -6.65
N ASP A 115 18.28 -22.67 -7.00
CA ASP A 115 18.53 -21.33 -6.42
C ASP A 115 17.29 -20.41 -6.45
N SER A 116 16.41 -20.61 -7.44
CA SER A 116 15.16 -19.86 -7.58
C SER A 116 14.14 -20.20 -6.49
N ALA A 117 14.15 -21.42 -5.96
CA ALA A 117 13.27 -21.83 -4.86
C ALA A 117 13.83 -21.39 -3.50
N GLU A 118 15.14 -21.45 -3.28
CA GLU A 118 15.76 -20.91 -2.06
C GLU A 118 15.41 -19.42 -1.87
N THR A 119 15.43 -18.64 -2.95
CA THR A 119 15.03 -17.22 -2.94
C THR A 119 13.56 -17.04 -2.55
N LEU A 120 12.68 -17.95 -3.00
CA LEU A 120 11.24 -17.90 -2.69
C LEU A 120 10.93 -18.34 -1.26
N GLU A 121 11.67 -19.30 -0.70
CA GLU A 121 11.54 -19.75 0.68
C GLU A 121 12.03 -18.69 1.68
N GLN A 122 13.12 -17.99 1.37
CA GLN A 122 13.62 -16.87 2.19
C GLN A 122 12.64 -15.68 2.24
N ALA A 123 11.78 -15.53 1.23
CA ALA A 123 10.76 -14.50 1.16
C ALA A 123 9.47 -14.86 1.91
N GLN A 124 9.38 -16.03 2.56
CA GLN A 124 8.20 -16.49 3.31
C GLN A 124 8.43 -16.44 4.83
N PRO A 125 7.36 -16.22 5.63
CA PRO A 125 7.47 -16.24 7.09
C PRO A 125 7.81 -17.64 7.61
N SER A 126 8.68 -17.69 8.63
CA SER A 126 9.20 -18.92 9.25
C SER A 126 8.15 -19.77 10.01
N ASP A 127 6.95 -19.22 10.26
CA ASP A 127 5.93 -19.84 11.13
C ASP A 127 5.12 -20.97 10.46
N GLY A 128 5.64 -21.57 9.38
CA GLY A 128 5.16 -22.83 8.81
C GLY A 128 3.79 -22.80 8.12
N VAL A 129 3.08 -21.67 8.13
CA VAL A 129 1.78 -21.49 7.47
C VAL A 129 1.93 -20.51 6.31
N VAL A 130 2.25 -21.04 5.13
CA VAL A 130 2.42 -20.26 3.90
C VAL A 130 1.05 -19.84 3.35
N LYS A 131 0.45 -18.79 3.92
CA LYS A 131 -0.83 -18.23 3.44
C LYS A 131 -0.65 -17.15 2.40
N ASN A 132 0.33 -16.29 2.59
CA ASN A 132 0.55 -15.12 1.75
C ASN A 132 1.49 -15.47 0.61
N THR A 133 1.30 -14.80 -0.53
CA THR A 133 2.25 -14.86 -1.64
C THR A 133 3.57 -14.16 -1.23
N PRO A 134 4.73 -14.52 -1.80
CA PRO A 134 6.00 -13.84 -1.49
C PRO A 134 5.94 -12.31 -1.65
N GLU A 135 5.19 -11.84 -2.65
CA GLU A 135 4.95 -10.41 -2.89
C GLU A 135 4.14 -9.78 -1.76
N GLU A 136 3.07 -10.43 -1.29
CA GLU A 136 2.28 -9.98 -0.13
C GLU A 136 3.14 -9.90 1.14
N VAL A 137 4.00 -10.90 1.39
CA VAL A 137 4.92 -10.90 2.54
C VAL A 137 5.89 -9.74 2.50
N LEU A 138 6.52 -9.49 1.34
CA LEU A 138 7.44 -8.37 1.16
C LEU A 138 6.75 -7.02 1.38
N GLU A 139 5.55 -6.85 0.84
CA GLU A 139 4.76 -5.61 0.97
C GLU A 139 4.30 -5.35 2.41
N GLU A 140 3.83 -6.39 3.11
CA GLU A 140 3.49 -6.29 4.53
C GLU A 140 4.71 -5.89 5.37
N ASN A 141 5.86 -6.51 5.13
CA ASN A 141 7.09 -6.21 5.84
C ASN A 141 7.59 -4.79 5.54
N TYR A 142 7.54 -4.35 4.28
CA TYR A 142 7.87 -2.98 3.92
C TYR A 142 6.98 -1.98 4.66
N THR A 143 5.68 -2.23 4.70
CA THR A 143 4.71 -1.35 5.40
C THR A 143 4.98 -1.31 6.90
N LYS A 144 5.25 -2.47 7.51
CA LYS A 144 5.64 -2.56 8.94
C LYS A 144 6.92 -1.78 9.22
N LEU A 145 7.97 -1.99 8.43
CA LEU A 145 9.25 -1.28 8.58
C LEU A 145 9.07 0.23 8.44
N ASN A 146 8.33 0.67 7.42
CA ASN A 146 8.06 2.09 7.22
C ASN A 146 7.22 2.69 8.36
N SER A 147 6.25 1.94 8.89
CA SER A 147 5.46 2.38 10.05
C SER A 147 6.30 2.48 11.32
N ALA A 148 7.20 1.53 11.57
CA ALA A 148 8.11 1.57 12.70
C ALA A 148 9.07 2.77 12.58
N LEU A 149 9.65 2.97 11.39
CA LEU A 149 10.50 4.11 11.10
C LEU A 149 9.77 5.44 11.29
N ALA A 150 8.50 5.54 10.86
CA ALA A 150 7.71 6.75 11.04
C ALA A 150 7.47 7.07 12.53
N ILE A 151 7.24 6.04 13.36
CA ILE A 151 7.11 6.19 14.82
C ILE A 151 8.43 6.69 15.42
N ASP A 152 9.55 6.05 15.09
CA ASP A 152 10.88 6.43 15.60
C ASP A 152 11.24 7.87 15.22
N LEU A 153 10.97 8.26 13.97
CA LEU A 153 11.19 9.63 13.50
C LEU A 153 10.29 10.64 14.21
N LEU A 154 9.03 10.29 14.46
CA LEU A 154 8.11 11.16 15.18
C LEU A 154 8.59 11.41 16.61
N ASP A 155 9.12 10.40 17.30
CA ASP A 155 9.67 10.54 18.65
C ASP A 155 10.91 11.47 18.68
N ILE A 156 11.78 11.36 17.69
CA ILE A 156 12.91 12.29 17.51
C ILE A 156 12.42 13.72 17.27
N VAL A 157 11.39 13.89 16.45
CA VAL A 157 10.82 15.21 16.16
C VAL A 157 10.12 15.81 17.39
N LYS A 158 9.39 15.01 18.16
CA LYS A 158 8.72 15.44 19.40
C LYS A 158 9.71 15.83 20.50
N SER A 159 10.86 15.16 20.59
CA SER A 159 11.93 15.49 21.55
C SER A 159 12.77 16.71 21.13
N SER A 160 12.63 17.19 19.89
CA SER A 160 13.33 18.37 19.39
C SER A 160 12.65 19.69 19.81
N SER A 161 13.35 20.82 19.65
CA SER A 161 12.77 22.14 19.94
C SER A 161 11.64 22.50 18.98
N PRO A 162 10.64 23.32 19.39
CA PRO A 162 9.62 23.83 18.46
C PRO A 162 10.22 24.52 17.23
N THR A 163 11.30 25.26 17.46
CA THR A 163 12.07 25.97 16.44
C THR A 163 12.76 25.06 15.43
N PHE A 164 13.13 23.85 15.85
CA PHE A 164 13.65 22.82 14.95
C PHE A 164 12.51 22.25 14.09
N PHE A 165 11.35 21.98 14.68
CA PHE A 165 10.19 21.47 13.95
C PHE A 165 9.70 22.45 12.88
N GLU A 166 9.58 23.73 13.22
CA GLU A 166 9.26 24.82 12.27
C GLU A 166 10.16 24.74 11.02
N ARG A 167 11.48 24.68 11.23
CA ARG A 167 12.47 24.59 10.15
C ARG A 167 12.40 23.26 9.39
N LEU A 168 12.20 22.15 10.09
CA LEU A 168 12.07 20.82 9.49
C LEU A 168 10.90 20.78 8.50
N VAL A 169 9.75 21.31 8.91
CA VAL A 169 8.54 21.35 8.08
C VAL A 169 8.77 22.19 6.81
N VAL A 170 9.36 23.38 6.93
CA VAL A 170 9.67 24.22 5.77
C VAL A 170 10.65 23.50 4.84
N ASN A 171 11.73 22.91 5.37
CA ASN A 171 12.71 22.17 4.58
C ASN A 171 12.10 20.95 3.87
N LEU A 172 11.17 20.25 4.52
CA LEU A 172 10.45 19.12 3.94
C LEU A 172 9.63 19.57 2.72
N LEU A 173 8.84 20.63 2.85
CA LEU A 173 8.02 21.15 1.76
C LEU A 173 8.87 21.61 0.57
N VAL A 174 10.00 22.29 0.83
CA VAL A 174 10.97 22.65 -0.22
C VAL A 174 11.53 21.42 -0.91
N SER A 175 11.90 20.39 -0.14
CA SER A 175 12.46 19.14 -0.68
C SER A 175 11.44 18.35 -1.48
N MET A 176 10.15 18.51 -1.20
CA MET A 176 9.04 17.97 -1.99
C MET A 176 8.76 18.78 -3.28
N GLY A 177 9.46 19.90 -3.49
CA GLY A 177 9.36 20.74 -4.68
C GLY A 177 8.40 21.93 -4.56
N TYR A 178 7.82 22.18 -3.38
CA TYR A 178 7.01 23.36 -3.14
C TYR A 178 7.91 24.61 -3.07
N GLY A 179 7.50 25.72 -3.71
CA GLY A 179 8.33 26.92 -3.89
C GLY A 179 9.10 26.96 -5.21
N GLY A 180 9.17 25.86 -5.97
CA GLY A 180 9.89 25.85 -7.25
C GLY A 180 11.41 26.00 -7.11
N THR A 181 12.08 26.48 -8.17
CA THR A 181 13.56 26.39 -8.33
C THR A 181 14.35 27.57 -7.74
N LEU A 182 13.69 28.54 -7.13
CA LEU A 182 14.32 29.75 -6.61
C LEU A 182 14.66 29.55 -5.12
N ALA A 183 15.91 29.77 -4.74
CA ALA A 183 16.40 29.67 -3.36
C ALA A 183 15.64 30.55 -2.34
N ASN A 184 14.79 31.47 -2.80
CA ASN A 184 14.03 32.42 -1.99
C ASN A 184 12.52 32.18 -1.96
N ALA A 185 12.02 31.11 -2.59
CA ALA A 185 10.58 30.88 -2.73
C ALA A 185 9.93 30.15 -1.55
N ALA A 186 10.75 29.63 -0.63
CA ALA A 186 10.30 29.21 0.69
C ALA A 186 11.09 29.99 1.73
N ARG A 187 10.37 30.74 2.56
CA ARG A 187 10.97 31.63 3.55
C ARG A 187 10.45 31.22 4.92
N VAL A 188 11.37 30.99 5.86
CA VAL A 188 11.05 30.94 7.29
C VAL A 188 10.78 32.38 7.75
N THR A 189 9.59 32.65 8.25
CA THR A 189 9.20 33.97 8.77
C THR A 189 9.91 34.25 10.10
N LYS A 190 10.25 35.51 10.37
CA LYS A 190 10.90 35.87 11.63
C LYS A 190 9.87 35.91 12.76
N ARG A 191 10.25 35.35 13.91
CA ARG A 191 9.45 35.05 15.12
C ARG A 191 8.71 36.19 15.82
N SER A 192 8.59 37.39 15.26
CA SER A 192 8.00 38.52 15.99
C SER A 192 7.08 39.35 15.10
N GLY A 193 5.77 39.14 15.24
CA GLY A 193 4.74 40.01 14.65
C GLY A 193 3.69 39.29 13.78
N ASP A 194 3.95 38.08 13.30
CA ASP A 194 3.17 37.46 12.21
C ASP A 194 2.07 36.48 12.67
N GLU A 195 1.49 36.71 13.85
CA GLU A 195 0.30 35.98 14.36
C GLU A 195 0.39 34.42 14.36
N GLY A 196 1.60 33.86 14.33
CA GLY A 196 1.83 32.41 14.39
C GLY A 196 2.10 31.72 13.05
N ILE A 197 2.45 32.48 12.00
CA ILE A 197 2.95 31.93 10.73
C ILE A 197 4.44 31.61 10.86
N ASP A 198 4.80 30.38 10.50
CA ASP A 198 6.17 29.84 10.62
C ASP A 198 6.91 29.77 9.28
N GLY A 199 6.19 29.81 8.16
CA GLY A 199 6.78 29.88 6.83
C GLY A 199 5.82 30.34 5.75
N VAL A 200 6.37 30.79 4.63
CA VAL A 200 5.62 31.15 3.42
C VAL A 200 6.27 30.48 2.22
N ILE A 201 5.46 29.85 1.38
CA ILE A 201 5.87 29.26 0.11
C ILE A 201 5.15 29.95 -1.04
N ASP A 202 5.89 30.43 -2.01
CA ASP A 202 5.35 30.99 -3.25
C ASP A 202 4.91 29.83 -4.16
N GLU A 203 3.63 29.74 -4.54
CA GLU A 203 3.10 28.69 -5.43
C GLU A 203 3.55 28.91 -6.89
N ASP A 204 3.78 30.18 -7.25
CA ASP A 204 4.23 30.57 -8.57
C ASP A 204 5.56 31.34 -8.53
N ARG A 205 6.22 31.43 -9.69
CA ARG A 205 7.53 32.10 -9.83
C ARG A 205 7.48 33.62 -9.64
N LEU A 206 6.31 34.22 -9.74
CA LEU A 206 6.08 35.66 -9.58
C LEU A 206 5.76 36.01 -8.11
N GLY A 207 5.47 35.02 -7.26
CA GLY A 207 5.07 35.21 -5.87
C GLY A 207 3.69 35.84 -5.70
N LEU A 208 2.80 35.68 -6.69
CA LEU A 208 1.45 36.26 -6.64
C LEU A 208 0.49 35.43 -5.78
N ASP A 209 0.71 34.12 -5.77
CA ASP A 209 -0.01 33.19 -4.92
C ASP A 209 0.97 32.57 -3.91
N SER A 210 0.61 32.66 -2.63
CA SER A 210 1.46 32.25 -1.51
C SER A 210 0.69 31.34 -0.56
N ILE A 211 1.34 30.27 -0.14
CA ILE A 211 0.86 29.30 0.82
C ILE A 211 1.55 29.56 2.15
N TYR A 212 0.75 29.85 3.16
CA TYR A 212 1.23 30.14 4.51
C TYR A 212 1.26 28.85 5.33
N ILE A 213 2.33 28.67 6.10
CA ILE A 213 2.57 27.45 6.87
C ILE A 213 2.59 27.78 8.34
N GLN A 214 1.87 26.97 9.11
CA GLN A 214 2.02 26.92 10.56
C GLN A 214 2.45 25.50 10.95
N ALA A 215 3.55 25.41 11.70
CA ALA A 215 4.19 24.18 12.10
C ALA A 215 4.25 24.11 13.63
N LYS A 216 3.29 23.39 14.23
CA LYS A 216 3.15 23.32 15.68
C LYS A 216 3.56 21.97 16.24
N ARG A 217 4.69 21.93 16.96
CA ARG A 217 5.02 20.78 17.81
C ARG A 217 4.02 20.74 18.96
N TRP A 218 3.23 19.68 19.05
CA TRP A 218 2.07 19.62 19.93
C TRP A 218 1.95 18.27 20.63
N GLU A 219 1.54 18.32 21.89
CA GLU A 219 1.19 17.15 22.71
C GLU A 219 -0.32 17.12 22.93
N GLY A 220 -0.93 15.94 22.80
CA GLY A 220 -2.40 15.80 22.81
C GLY A 220 -3.04 16.26 21.50
N VAL A 221 -4.36 16.36 21.45
CA VAL A 221 -5.09 16.60 20.18
C VAL A 221 -5.22 18.10 19.90
N VAL A 222 -5.05 18.53 18.65
CA VAL A 222 -5.24 19.91 18.20
C VAL A 222 -6.73 20.17 17.98
N GLY A 223 -7.29 21.10 18.76
CA GLY A 223 -8.70 21.47 18.69
C GLY A 223 -8.99 22.63 17.72
N ARG A 224 -10.29 22.84 17.46
CA ARG A 224 -10.82 23.92 16.62
C ARG A 224 -10.27 25.33 16.94
N PRO A 225 -10.05 25.75 18.20
CA PRO A 225 -9.54 27.09 18.49
C PRO A 225 -8.18 27.39 17.84
N GLU A 226 -7.32 26.39 17.71
CA GLU A 226 -6.00 26.58 17.10
C GLU A 226 -6.10 26.78 15.58
N ILE A 227 -6.98 26.02 14.92
CA ILE A 227 -7.26 26.21 13.50
C ILE A 227 -7.94 27.56 13.24
N GLN A 228 -8.83 28.00 14.13
CA GLN A 228 -9.46 29.33 14.02
C GLN A 228 -8.45 30.46 14.13
N LYS A 229 -7.49 30.37 15.05
CA LYS A 229 -6.39 31.33 15.15
C LYS A 229 -5.57 31.38 13.87
N PHE A 230 -5.25 30.21 13.30
CA PHE A 230 -4.52 30.13 12.04
C PHE A 230 -5.26 30.82 10.89
N VAL A 231 -6.56 30.52 10.73
CA VAL A 231 -7.41 31.19 9.73
C VAL A 231 -7.48 32.70 9.96
N GLY A 232 -7.50 33.15 11.23
CA GLY A 232 -7.38 34.56 11.59
C GLY A 232 -6.08 35.18 11.07
N ALA A 233 -4.94 34.51 11.29
CA ALA A 233 -3.63 34.96 10.80
C ALA A 233 -3.58 35.03 9.27
N LEU A 234 -4.18 34.05 8.56
CA LEU A 234 -4.32 34.10 7.10
C LEU A 234 -5.10 35.35 6.65
N SER A 235 -6.22 35.66 7.33
CA SER A 235 -7.01 36.86 7.07
C SER A 235 -6.18 38.14 7.25
N GLY A 236 -5.36 38.21 8.31
CA GLY A 236 -4.49 39.35 8.59
C GLY A 236 -3.46 39.59 7.48
N GLN A 237 -2.95 38.50 6.90
CA GLN A 237 -1.99 38.53 5.79
C GLN A 237 -2.65 38.62 4.40
N ARG A 238 -3.99 38.71 4.32
CA ARG A 238 -4.78 38.67 3.07
C ARG A 238 -4.51 37.40 2.24
N ALA A 239 -4.15 36.31 2.91
CA ALA A 239 -3.89 35.02 2.30
C ALA A 239 -5.15 34.16 2.32
N THR A 240 -5.35 33.35 1.29
CA THR A 240 -6.51 32.44 1.18
C THR A 240 -6.12 30.97 1.33
N LYS A 241 -4.82 30.65 1.34
CA LYS A 241 -4.30 29.29 1.39
C LYS A 241 -3.35 29.11 2.56
N GLY A 242 -3.51 28.02 3.30
CA GLY A 242 -2.62 27.68 4.39
C GLY A 242 -2.46 26.18 4.62
N VAL A 243 -1.34 25.79 5.23
CA VAL A 243 -1.07 24.41 5.63
C VAL A 243 -0.74 24.42 7.12
N PHE A 244 -1.49 23.63 7.91
CA PHE A 244 -1.24 23.48 9.34
C PHE A 244 -0.64 22.10 9.61
N ILE A 245 0.62 22.06 10.05
CA ILE A 245 1.38 20.83 10.28
C ILE A 245 1.65 20.68 11.77
N THR A 246 1.39 19.48 12.30
CA THR A 246 1.55 19.18 13.73
C THR A 246 2.10 17.77 13.93
N THR A 247 2.71 17.53 15.09
CA THR A 247 3.19 16.21 15.53
C THR A 247 2.09 15.35 16.18
N SER A 248 0.82 15.75 16.05
CA SER A 248 -0.30 15.12 16.71
C SER A 248 -1.58 15.17 15.87
N ASP A 249 -2.64 14.54 16.36
CA ASP A 249 -3.93 14.47 15.66
C ASP A 249 -4.77 15.74 15.83
N PHE A 250 -5.79 15.87 14.99
CA PHE A 250 -6.81 16.93 15.06
C PHE A 250 -8.14 16.38 15.59
N THR A 251 -8.91 17.21 16.30
CA THR A 251 -10.28 16.83 16.67
C THR A 251 -11.20 16.86 15.45
N LYS A 252 -12.32 16.12 15.51
CA LYS A 252 -13.32 16.11 14.44
C LYS A 252 -13.86 17.51 14.16
N GLU A 253 -14.09 18.30 15.21
CA GLU A 253 -14.60 19.67 15.09
C GLU A 253 -13.59 20.61 14.41
N ALA A 254 -12.30 20.36 14.59
CA ALA A 254 -11.24 21.12 13.91
C ALA A 254 -11.27 20.84 12.40
N LEU A 255 -11.39 19.57 12.00
CA LEU A 255 -11.48 19.16 10.60
C LEU A 255 -12.78 19.62 9.93
N GLU A 256 -13.92 19.54 10.63
CA GLU A 256 -15.21 20.02 10.13
C GLU A 256 -15.22 21.54 9.93
N PHE A 257 -14.57 22.29 10.82
CA PHE A 257 -14.46 23.75 10.69
C PHE A 257 -13.75 24.15 9.38
N VAL A 258 -12.69 23.44 8.99
CA VAL A 258 -12.00 23.69 7.72
C VAL A 258 -12.86 23.31 6.53
N LYS A 259 -13.51 22.14 6.56
CA LYS A 259 -14.37 21.65 5.46
C LYS A 259 -15.54 22.60 5.15
N ASN A 260 -16.09 23.26 6.18
CA ASN A 260 -17.22 24.18 6.03
C ASN A 260 -16.80 25.62 5.67
N ASN A 261 -15.49 25.92 5.61
CA ASN A 261 -14.99 27.25 5.30
C ASN A 261 -14.74 27.38 3.79
N ASN A 262 -15.63 28.09 3.09
CA ASN A 262 -15.51 28.29 1.64
C ASN A 262 -14.52 29.39 1.23
N HIS A 263 -14.04 30.20 2.18
CA HIS A 263 -13.19 31.35 1.88
C HIS A 263 -11.70 31.05 2.00
N TYR A 264 -11.32 30.15 2.91
CA TYR A 264 -9.94 29.74 3.14
C TYR A 264 -9.74 28.26 2.82
N LYS A 265 -8.72 27.96 2.03
CA LYS A 265 -8.29 26.58 1.76
C LYS A 265 -7.17 26.22 2.72
N VAL A 266 -7.53 25.57 3.82
CA VAL A 266 -6.57 25.02 4.79
C VAL A 266 -6.45 23.51 4.59
N VAL A 267 -5.21 23.01 4.61
CA VAL A 267 -4.87 21.58 4.59
C VAL A 267 -4.24 21.18 5.91
#